data_AF-L8G4C8-F1
#
_entry.id   AF-L8G4C8-F1
#
_cell.length_a   1.000
_cell.length_b   1.000
_cell.length_c   1.000
_cell.angle_alpha   90.00
_cell.angle_beta   90.00
_cell.angle_gamma   90.00
#
_symmetry.space_group_name_H-M   'P 1'
#
loop_
_entity.id
_entity.type
_entity.pdbx_description
1 polymer ?
#
loop_
_entity_poly.entity_id
_entity_poly.type
_entity_poly.pdbx_seq_one_letter_code
_entity_poly.pdbx_strand_id
1 'polypeptide(L)'
;MSNNVYKIKYTISMPDPDMPSPRYHNVIFVQTQADGDGMIHHVTGDITSGMRYDTKPGKRPEVSDTFFAKEFLGTIKATDYPHEMNRVLEAQPPPPKQKHFNIATMKTEQ
;
A
#
# COMPACT_ATOMS: atom_id res chain seq x y z
N MET A 1 -14.60 -5.29 20.43
CA MET A 1 -13.62 -6.03 19.62
C MET A 1 -12.80 -5.04 18.82
N SER A 2 -11.52 -5.33 18.60
CA SER A 2 -10.59 -4.47 17.85
C SER A 2 -9.79 -5.30 16.84
N ASN A 3 -9.48 -4.68 15.72
CA ASN A 3 -8.68 -5.25 14.64
C ASN A 3 -7.24 -4.76 14.75
N ASN A 4 -6.28 -5.67 14.55
CA ASN A 4 -4.87 -5.32 14.57
C ASN A 4 -4.47 -4.66 13.24
N VAL A 5 -3.67 -3.60 13.32
CA VAL A 5 -3.19 -2.84 12.19
C VAL A 5 -1.68 -2.99 12.08
N TYR A 6 -1.22 -3.31 10.88
CA TYR A 6 0.18 -3.56 10.59
C TYR A 6 0.65 -2.79 9.35
N LYS A 7 1.92 -2.40 9.35
CA LYS A 7 2.64 -2.05 8.13
C LYS A 7 3.34 -3.28 7.61
N ILE A 8 3.11 -3.60 6.33
CA ILE A 8 3.72 -4.74 5.66
C ILE A 8 4.70 -4.23 4.63
N LYS A 9 5.86 -4.87 4.57
CA LYS A 9 6.89 -4.67 3.53
C LYS A 9 6.95 -5.93 2.68
N TYR A 10 6.76 -5.76 1.38
CA TYR A 10 7.01 -6.79 0.38
C TYR A 10 8.28 -6.46 -0.43
N THR A 11 9.05 -7.46 -0.81
CA THR A 11 10.15 -7.31 -1.76
C THR A 11 9.61 -6.87 -3.12
N ILE A 12 10.39 -6.08 -3.85
CA ILE A 12 10.04 -5.61 -5.20
C ILE A 12 10.80 -6.49 -6.19
N SER A 13 10.11 -7.12 -7.12
CA SER A 13 10.72 -8.03 -8.10
C SER A 13 11.67 -7.32 -9.06
N MET A 14 11.37 -6.07 -9.43
CA MET A 14 12.19 -5.26 -10.32
C MET A 14 12.35 -3.85 -9.73
N PRO A 15 13.45 -3.58 -8.99
CA PRO A 15 13.71 -2.26 -8.46
C PRO A 15 14.03 -1.28 -9.59
N ASP A 16 13.62 -0.01 -9.41
CA ASP A 16 14.02 1.07 -10.30
C ASP A 16 15.54 1.32 -10.15
N PRO A 17 16.35 1.17 -11.21
CA PRO A 17 17.81 1.30 -11.13
C PRO A 17 18.25 2.72 -10.76
N ASP A 18 17.41 3.73 -11.00
CA ASP A 18 17.73 5.12 -10.71
C ASP A 18 17.36 5.53 -9.27
N MET A 19 16.90 4.57 -8.45
CA MET A 19 16.45 4.81 -7.07
C MET A 19 17.31 4.06 -6.04
N PRO A 20 17.53 4.62 -4.84
CA PRO A 20 18.29 3.95 -3.78
C PRO A 20 17.68 2.60 -3.40
N SER A 21 18.52 1.56 -3.25
CA SER A 21 18.13 0.21 -2.85
C SER A 21 18.61 -0.13 -1.42
N PRO A 22 17.90 -0.99 -0.66
CA PRO A 22 16.69 -1.72 -1.05
C PRO A 22 15.41 -0.89 -0.91
N ARG A 23 14.40 -1.18 -1.75
CA ARG A 23 13.04 -0.64 -1.64
C ARG A 23 12.03 -1.76 -1.42
N TYR A 24 10.97 -1.44 -0.70
CA TYR A 24 9.88 -2.36 -0.42
C TYR A 24 8.56 -1.79 -0.91
N HIS A 25 7.68 -2.66 -1.40
CA HIS A 25 6.28 -2.31 -1.59
C HIS A 25 5.60 -2.32 -0.22
N ASN A 26 5.22 -1.13 0.24
CA ASN A 26 4.62 -0.94 1.56
C ASN A 26 3.10 -0.89 1.45
N VAL A 27 2.41 -1.60 2.33
CA VAL A 27 0.95 -1.52 2.49
C VAL A 27 0.59 -1.45 3.98
N ILE A 28 -0.61 -0.97 4.28
CA ILE A 28 -1.22 -1.13 5.60
C ILE A 28 -2.16 -2.34 5.52
N PHE A 29 -2.04 -3.24 6.50
CA PHE A 29 -2.88 -4.42 6.60
C PHE A 29 -3.68 -4.37 7.90
N VAL A 30 -4.99 -4.54 7.79
CA VAL A 30 -5.90 -4.64 8.94
C VAL A 30 -6.37 -6.09 9.01
N GLN A 31 -6.00 -6.78 10.08
CA GLN A 31 -6.45 -8.14 10.35
C GLN A 31 -7.89 -8.10 10.84
N THR A 32 -8.83 -8.53 10.00
CA THR A 32 -10.27 -8.49 10.28
C THR A 32 -10.87 -9.89 10.49
N GLN A 33 -10.16 -10.94 10.10
CA GLN A 33 -10.64 -12.33 10.18
C GLN A 33 -9.82 -13.13 11.22
N ALA A 34 -10.46 -14.13 11.81
CA ALA A 34 -9.87 -14.96 12.86
C ALA A 34 -8.74 -15.88 12.36
N ASP A 35 -8.74 -16.22 11.07
CA ASP A 35 -7.70 -17.02 10.40
C ASP A 35 -6.42 -16.22 10.07
N GLY A 36 -6.43 -14.92 10.32
CA GLY A 36 -5.32 -14.03 10.01
C GLY A 36 -5.47 -13.25 8.70
N ASP A 37 -6.53 -13.52 7.94
CA ASP A 37 -6.87 -12.73 6.76
C ASP A 37 -7.43 -11.36 7.15
N GLY A 38 -7.50 -10.48 6.15
CA GLY A 38 -7.83 -9.10 6.42
C GLY A 38 -8.03 -8.25 5.19
N MET A 39 -7.81 -6.96 5.38
CA MET A 39 -7.95 -5.94 4.36
C MET A 39 -6.62 -5.23 4.17
N ILE A 40 -6.23 -5.10 2.91
CA ILE A 40 -5.06 -4.36 2.48
C ILE A 40 -5.51 -2.97 2.08
N HIS A 41 -4.90 -1.98 2.69
CA HIS A 41 -4.97 -0.57 2.36
C HIS A 41 -3.69 -0.20 1.61
N HIS A 42 -3.82 0.22 0.36
CA HIS A 42 -2.67 0.49 -0.48
C HIS A 42 -2.91 1.68 -1.41
N VAL A 43 -1.82 2.09 -2.03
CA VAL A 43 -1.86 3.10 -3.09
C VAL A 43 -1.71 2.36 -4.42
N THR A 44 -2.62 2.63 -5.34
CA THR A 44 -2.67 2.09 -6.70
C THR A 44 -2.77 3.22 -7.71
N GLY A 45 -2.71 2.94 -9.00
CA GLY A 45 -2.71 3.94 -10.07
C GLY A 45 -1.47 3.84 -10.93
N ASP A 46 -1.23 4.85 -11.76
CA ASP A 46 -0.12 4.87 -12.68
C ASP A 46 0.70 6.17 -12.59
N ILE A 47 1.94 6.10 -13.02
CA ILE A 47 2.90 7.21 -12.92
C ILE A 47 2.54 8.43 -13.78
N THR A 48 1.55 8.33 -14.67
CA THR A 48 1.14 9.37 -15.62
C THR A 48 -0.17 10.06 -15.26
N SER A 49 -1.14 9.34 -14.71
CA SER A 49 -2.43 9.82 -14.22
C SER A 49 -2.41 10.15 -12.73
N GLY A 50 -1.44 9.60 -12.01
CA GLY A 50 -1.27 9.78 -10.57
C GLY A 50 -1.66 8.54 -9.79
N MET A 51 -1.36 8.61 -8.50
CA MET A 51 -1.64 7.55 -7.56
C MET A 51 -2.94 7.86 -6.80
N ARG A 52 -3.64 6.83 -6.33
CA ARG A 52 -4.84 6.94 -5.50
C ARG A 52 -4.86 5.87 -4.44
N TYR A 53 -5.51 6.18 -3.33
CA TYR A 53 -5.81 5.21 -2.29
C TYR A 53 -6.86 4.20 -2.78
N ASP A 54 -6.68 2.95 -2.38
CA ASP A 54 -7.64 1.87 -2.63
C ASP A 54 -7.58 0.82 -1.51
N THR A 55 -8.58 -0.05 -1.45
CA THR A 55 -8.62 -1.17 -0.51
C THR A 55 -8.99 -2.48 -1.20
N LYS A 56 -8.43 -3.58 -0.72
CA LYS A 56 -8.78 -4.91 -1.21
C LYS A 56 -8.70 -5.98 -0.12
N PRO A 57 -9.49 -7.06 -0.22
CA PRO A 57 -9.28 -8.25 0.61
C PRO A 57 -7.88 -8.82 0.41
N GLY A 58 -7.27 -9.30 1.49
CA GLY A 58 -5.93 -9.87 1.47
C GLY A 58 -5.83 -11.08 2.39
N LYS A 59 -5.02 -12.06 1.96
CA LYS A 59 -4.59 -13.15 2.82
C LYS A 59 -3.61 -12.65 3.88
N ARG A 60 -3.43 -13.45 4.94
CA ARG A 60 -2.35 -13.26 5.91
C ARG A 60 -1.01 -12.95 5.18
N PRO A 61 -0.35 -11.81 5.45
CA PRO A 61 0.82 -11.36 4.69
C PRO A 61 1.95 -12.37 4.56
N GLU A 62 2.19 -13.15 5.60
CA GLU A 62 3.24 -14.17 5.72
C GLU A 62 3.08 -15.34 4.74
N VAL A 63 1.93 -15.45 4.05
CA VAL A 63 1.69 -16.47 3.02
C VAL A 63 2.26 -16.05 1.65
N SER A 64 2.59 -14.78 1.45
CA SER A 64 3.16 -14.31 0.19
C SER A 64 4.66 -14.61 0.10
N ASP A 65 5.12 -15.13 -1.04
CA ASP A 65 6.56 -15.33 -1.33
C ASP A 65 7.37 -14.02 -1.32
N THR A 66 6.71 -12.89 -1.53
CA THR A 66 7.34 -11.56 -1.50
C THR A 66 7.35 -10.95 -0.11
N PHE A 67 6.82 -11.62 0.91
CA PHE A 67 6.78 -11.10 2.27
C PHE A 67 8.19 -10.86 2.79
N PHE A 68 8.46 -9.63 3.23
CA PHE A 68 9.75 -9.28 3.83
C PHE A 68 9.63 -9.04 5.34
N ALA A 69 8.69 -8.17 5.75
CA ALA A 69 8.54 -7.81 7.15
C ALA A 69 7.13 -7.31 7.47
N LYS A 70 6.78 -7.42 8.75
CA LYS A 70 5.54 -6.92 9.33
C LYS A 70 5.85 -6.15 10.61
N GLU A 71 5.26 -4.97 10.72
CA GLU A 71 5.45 -4.06 11.84
C GLU A 71 4.07 -3.71 12.41
N PHE A 72 3.87 -3.91 13.70
CA PHE A 72 2.62 -3.56 14.37
C PHE A 72 2.50 -2.05 14.54
N LEU A 73 1.42 -1.46 14.05
CA LEU A 73 1.15 -0.03 14.16
C LEU A 73 0.18 0.30 15.30
N GLY A 74 -0.69 -0.63 15.67
CA GLY A 74 -1.71 -0.42 16.69
C GLY A 74 -2.99 -1.20 16.40
N THR A 75 -4.09 -0.74 16.99
CA THR A 75 -5.41 -1.37 16.85
C THR A 75 -6.47 -0.35 16.49
N ILE A 76 -7.48 -0.77 15.72
CA ILE A 76 -8.70 0.00 15.45
C ILE A 76 -9.91 -0.74 16.04
N LYS A 77 -10.88 -0.04 16.62
CA LYS A 77 -12.11 -0.68 17.08
C LYS A 77 -12.88 -1.22 15.88
N ALA A 78 -13.48 -2.40 16.03
CA ALA A 78 -14.29 -3.00 14.98
C ALA A 78 -15.49 -2.13 14.58
N THR A 79 -15.99 -1.30 15.50
CA THR A 79 -17.08 -0.32 15.25
C THR A 79 -16.65 0.86 14.39
N ASP A 80 -15.36 1.19 14.39
CA ASP A 80 -14.82 2.36 13.72
C ASP A 80 -14.26 1.99 12.33
N TYR A 81 -14.03 0.70 12.09
CA TYR A 81 -13.55 0.14 10.84
C TYR A 81 -14.72 -0.21 9.89
N PRO A 82 -14.67 0.13 8.59
CA PRO A 82 -13.54 0.75 7.87
C PRO A 82 -13.54 2.28 7.86
N HIS A 83 -14.59 2.94 8.38
CA HIS A 83 -14.83 4.37 8.20
C HIS A 83 -13.66 5.26 8.62
N GLU A 84 -13.20 5.15 9.88
CA GLU A 84 -12.12 6.01 10.39
C GLU A 84 -10.78 5.73 9.70
N MET A 85 -10.55 4.48 9.30
CA MET A 85 -9.34 4.10 8.56
C MET A 85 -9.31 4.75 7.18
N ASN A 86 -10.40 4.65 6.42
CA ASN A 86 -10.53 5.28 5.11
C ASN A 86 -10.40 6.80 5.23
N ARG A 87 -11.10 7.41 6.20
CA ARG A 87 -11.02 8.86 6.43
C ARG A 87 -9.59 9.36 6.64
N VAL A 88 -8.80 8.66 7.45
CA VAL A 88 -7.41 9.06 7.74
C VAL A 88 -6.50 8.85 6.53
N LEU A 89 -6.63 7.72 5.83
CA LEU A 89 -5.75 7.35 4.72
C LEU A 89 -6.08 8.13 3.43
N GLU A 90 -7.35 8.39 3.15
CA GLU A 90 -7.78 9.21 2.00
C GLU A 90 -7.43 10.69 2.16
N ALA A 91 -7.30 11.18 3.40
CA ALA A 91 -6.86 12.54 3.66
C ALA A 91 -5.36 12.76 3.39
N GLN A 92 -4.57 11.68 3.21
CA GLN A 92 -3.17 11.82 2.85
C GLN A 92 -3.04 12.15 1.36
N PRO A 93 -2.19 13.12 0.97
CA PRO A 93 -1.96 13.38 -0.43
C PRO A 93 -1.36 12.13 -1.09
N PRO A 94 -1.93 11.66 -2.22
CA PRO A 94 -1.31 10.57 -2.94
C PRO A 94 0.07 11.01 -3.46
N PRO A 95 1.00 10.06 -3.66
CA PRO A 95 2.26 10.36 -4.34
C PRO A 95 1.99 11.12 -5.64
N PRO A 96 2.64 12.28 -5.86
CA PRO A 96 2.41 13.07 -7.06
C PRO A 96 2.84 12.29 -8.30
N LYS A 97 2.35 12.73 -9.46
CA LYS A 97 2.77 12.23 -10.77
C LYS A 97 4.29 12.20 -10.84
N GLN A 98 4.84 11.01 -11.05
CA GLN A 98 6.28 10.79 -10.94
C GLN A 98 7.02 11.07 -12.25
N LYS A 99 6.35 10.92 -13.40
CA LYS A 99 6.93 11.17 -14.72
C LYS A 99 5.89 11.80 -15.66
N HIS A 100 6.29 12.77 -16.47
CA HIS A 100 5.49 13.29 -17.57
C HIS A 100 5.70 12.42 -18.81
N PHE A 101 4.65 11.78 -19.33
CA PHE A 101 4.75 11.11 -20.62
C PHE A 101 4.60 12.15 -21.73
N ASN A 102 5.69 12.41 -22.45
CA ASN A 102 5.72 13.33 -23.58
C ASN A 102 5.38 12.57 -24.87
N ILE A 103 4.23 12.89 -25.46
CA ILE A 103 3.72 12.25 -26.68
C ILE A 103 4.60 12.60 -27.89
N ALA A 104 5.22 13.78 -27.92
CA ALA A 104 6.05 14.20 -29.03
C ALA A 104 7.40 13.44 -29.09
N THR A 105 7.94 13.06 -27.94
CA THR A 105 9.21 12.31 -27.85
C THR A 105 9.01 10.81 -27.62
N MET A 106 7.78 10.39 -27.32
CA MET A 106 7.41 9.02 -26.91
C MET A 106 8.23 8.53 -25.71
N LYS A 107 8.55 9.44 -24.78
CA LYS A 107 9.39 9.18 -23.60
C LYS A 107 8.71 9.67 -22.32
N THR A 108 9.08 9.06 -21.21
CA THR A 108 8.80 9.60 -19.87
C THR A 108 9.91 10.56 -19.48
N GLU A 109 9.56 11.82 -19.27
CA GLU A 109 10.43 12.94 -18.93
C GLU A 109 10.10 13.41 -17.50
N GLN A 110 11.05 14.06 -16.83
CA GLN A 110 10.88 14.55 -15.45
C GLN A 110 10.23 15.93 -15.44
#